data_AF-A0A3C0GHG5-F1
#
_entry.id   AF-A0A3C0GHG5-F1
#
_cell.length_a   1.000
_cell.length_b   1.000
_cell.length_c   1.000
_cell.angle_alpha   90.00
_cell.angle_beta   90.00
_cell.angle_gamma   90.00
#
_symmetry.space_group_name_H-M   'P 1'
#
loop_
_entity.id
_entity.type
_entity.pdbx_description
1 polymer ?
#
loop_
_entity_poly.entity_id
_entity_poly.type
_entity_poly.pdbx_seq_one_letter_code
_entity_poly.pdbx_strand_id
1 'polypeptide(L)' 'KQVLAISNFDLPADFFETGILMLGSSTDLVENDDHLEGEISGISASNIPSWFSGYYKPGKEIAQIDDWDERVAKIAE' A
#
# COMPACT_ATOMS: atom_id res chain seq x y z
N LYS A 1 10.63 -1.10 5.14
CA LYS A 1 11.70 -2.01 4.67
C LYS A 1 11.18 -3.35 4.08
N GLN A 2 9.87 -3.62 4.06
CA GLN A 2 9.35 -4.93 3.61
C GLN A 2 9.42 -5.14 2.09
N VAL A 3 9.02 -4.15 1.28
CA VAL A 3 9.08 -4.26 -0.19
C VAL A 3 10.52 -4.41 -0.72
N LEU A 4 11.47 -3.70 -0.11
CA LEU A 4 12.89 -3.82 -0.48
C LEU A 4 13.49 -5.19 -0.14
N ALA A 5 12.87 -5.99 0.73
CA ALA A 5 13.36 -7.33 1.02
C ALA A 5 13.23 -8.28 -0.19
N ILE A 6 12.34 -7.96 -1.14
CA ILE A 6 12.13 -8.73 -2.38
C ILE A 6 13.41 -8.79 -3.21
N SER A 7 14.28 -7.76 -3.16
CA SER A 7 15.56 -7.77 -3.89
C SER A 7 16.56 -8.80 -3.39
N ASN A 8 16.30 -9.46 -2.25
CA ASN A 8 17.16 -10.52 -1.72
C ASN A 8 16.82 -11.91 -2.30
N PHE A 9 15.83 -12.00 -3.17
CA PHE A 9 15.38 -13.24 -3.79
C PHE A 9 15.68 -13.24 -5.29
N ASP A 10 16.08 -14.38 -5.83
CA ASP A 10 16.32 -14.58 -7.25
C ASP A 10 14.99 -14.88 -7.96
N LEU A 11 14.21 -13.83 -8.20
CA LEU A 11 12.90 -13.90 -8.84
C LEU A 11 13.01 -13.59 -10.33
N PRO A 12 12.29 -14.32 -11.20
CA PRO A 12 12.33 -14.09 -12.64
C PRO A 12 11.71 -12.73 -12.99
N ALA A 13 12.13 -12.11 -14.10
CA ALA A 13 11.78 -10.72 -14.41
C ALA A 13 10.26 -10.49 -14.58
N ASP A 14 9.54 -11.49 -15.09
CA ASP A 14 8.09 -11.54 -15.25
C ASP A 14 7.33 -11.49 -13.91
N PHE A 15 7.97 -11.87 -12.79
CA PHE A 15 7.41 -11.70 -11.45
C PHE A 15 7.17 -10.22 -11.12
N PHE A 16 8.00 -9.31 -11.62
CA PHE A 16 7.83 -7.88 -11.39
C PHE A 16 6.87 -7.23 -12.38
N GLU A 17 6.44 -7.96 -13.41
CA GLU A 17 5.41 -7.51 -14.36
C GLU A 17 3.99 -7.79 -13.83
N THR A 18 3.86 -8.65 -12.81
CA THR A 18 2.58 -8.92 -12.14
C THR A 18 2.22 -7.81 -11.15
N GLY A 19 0.94 -7.46 -11.09
CA GLY A 19 0.45 -6.46 -10.14
C GLY A 19 0.62 -6.95 -8.69
N ILE A 20 1.04 -6.05 -7.80
CA ILE A 20 1.18 -6.33 -6.38
C ILE A 20 -0.07 -5.80 -5.68
N LEU A 21 -0.86 -6.72 -5.13
CA LEU A 21 -1.99 -6.38 -4.26
C LEU A 21 -1.44 -5.94 -2.90
N MET A 22 -1.65 -4.67 -2.56
CA MET A 22 -1.32 -4.16 -1.25
C MET A 22 -2.58 -3.96 -0.42
N LEU A 23 -2.64 -4.65 0.71
CA LEU A 23 -3.68 -4.48 1.71
C LEU A 23 -3.06 -3.77 2.90
N GLY A 24 -3.50 -2.55 3.15
CA GLY A 24 -3.05 -1.73 4.27
C GLY A 24 -4.14 -0.75 4.66
N SER A 25 -4.09 -0.28 5.91
CA SER A 25 -4.98 0.77 6.41
C SER A 25 -4.59 2.16 5.88
N SER A 26 -5.39 3.18 6.18
CA SER A 26 -5.16 4.55 5.67
C SER A 26 -3.79 5.10 6.08
N THR A 27 -3.12 5.77 5.13
CA THR A 27 -1.86 6.51 5.36
C THR A 27 -2.08 7.90 5.96
N ASP A 28 -3.34 8.29 6.14
CA ASP A 28 -3.69 9.62 6.61
C ASP A 28 -3.31 9.79 8.07
N LEU A 29 -2.69 10.93 8.36
CA LEU A 29 -2.23 11.31 9.68
C LEU A 29 -3.13 12.42 10.21
N VAL A 30 -3.60 12.26 11.44
CA VAL A 30 -4.35 13.25 12.19
C VAL A 30 -3.38 14.05 13.05
N GLU A 31 -3.41 15.38 12.92
CA GLU A 31 -2.65 16.29 13.77
C GLU A 31 -3.28 16.34 15.16
N ASN A 32 -2.50 15.97 16.18
CA ASN A 32 -2.92 15.98 17.57
C ASN A 32 -1.87 16.70 18.41
N ASP A 33 -2.19 17.91 18.84
CA ASP A 33 -1.32 18.85 19.55
C ASP A 33 0.04 19.05 18.85
N ASP A 34 1.07 18.30 19.27
CA ASP A 34 2.46 18.45 18.81
C ASP A 34 2.95 17.28 17.93
N HIS A 35 2.09 16.31 17.60
CA HIS A 35 2.46 15.14 16.80
C HIS A 35 1.38 14.68 15.83
N LEU A 36 1.79 13.84 14.89
CA LEU A 36 0.90 13.21 13.89
C LEU A 36 0.58 11.79 14.34
N GLU A 37 -0.71 11.46 14.45
CA GLU A 37 -1.22 10.13 14.80
C GLU A 37 -1.85 9.47 13.58
N GLY A 38 -1.64 8.18 13.40
CA GLY A 38 -2.30 7.41 12.35
C GLY A 38 -1.98 5.94 12.48
N GLU A 39 -2.55 5.12 11.59
CA GLU A 39 -2.32 3.68 11.66
C GLU A 39 -0.90 3.31 11.22
N ILE A 40 -0.20 2.53 12.05
CA ILE A 40 1.19 2.10 11.82
C ILE A 40 1.35 1.42 10.44
N SER A 41 0.35 0.64 10.03
CA SER A 41 0.29 -0.01 8.72
C SER A 41 0.18 0.97 7.56
N GLY A 42 -0.53 2.09 7.74
CA GLY A 42 -0.65 3.15 6.74
C GLY A 42 0.63 3.97 6.60
N ILE A 43 1.25 4.36 7.72
CA ILE A 43 2.54 5.07 7.71
C ILE A 43 3.62 4.26 6.98
N SER A 44 3.58 2.93 7.11
CA SER A 44 4.50 2.04 6.40
C SER A 44 4.27 2.03 4.88
N ALA A 45 3.05 2.26 4.42
CA ALA A 45 2.72 2.39 3.00
C ALA A 45 3.21 3.72 2.41
N SER A 46 3.36 4.79 3.20
CA SER A 46 3.99 6.04 2.73
C SER A 46 5.47 5.90 2.37
N ASN A 47 6.13 4.82 2.78
CA ASN A 47 7.54 4.51 2.49
C ASN A 47 7.75 3.63 1.24
N ILE A 48 6.71 3.48 0.41
CA ILE A 48 6.80 2.72 -0.83
C ILE A 48 7.59 3.52 -1.87
N PRO A 49 8.58 2.91 -2.56
CA PRO A 49 9.31 3.58 -3.62
C PRO A 49 8.41 4.04 -4.78
N SER A 50 8.72 5.17 -5.40
CA SER A 50 7.89 5.76 -6.48
C SER A 50 7.67 4.84 -7.68
N TRP A 51 8.65 4.00 -8.03
CA TRP A 51 8.56 3.02 -9.12
C TRP A 51 7.52 1.93 -8.85
N PHE A 52 7.10 1.74 -7.60
CA PHE A 52 6.11 0.73 -7.21
C PHE A 52 4.69 1.13 -7.59
N SER A 53 4.42 2.42 -7.80
CA SER A 53 3.10 2.95 -8.10
C SER A 53 2.48 2.35 -9.37
N GLY A 54 3.29 2.00 -10.38
CA GLY A 54 2.84 1.37 -11.62
C GLY A 54 2.36 -0.09 -11.45
N TYR A 55 2.80 -0.76 -10.39
CA TYR A 55 2.47 -2.16 -10.09
C TYR A 55 1.44 -2.30 -8.98
N TYR A 56 1.06 -1.19 -8.34
CA TYR A 56 0.16 -1.16 -7.21
C TYR A 56 -1.29 -1.49 -7.62
N LYS A 57 -1.82 -2.59 -7.09
CA LYS A 57 -3.24 -2.94 -7.11
C LYS A 57 -3.77 -2.83 -5.66
N PRO A 58 -4.98 -2.29 -5.41
CA PRO A 58 -6.11 -2.11 -6.34
C PRO A 58 -6.13 -0.78 -7.12
N GLY A 59 -5.17 0.11 -6.88
CA GLY A 59 -5.16 1.46 -7.43
C GLY A 59 -5.49 2.50 -6.36
N LYS A 60 -5.10 3.75 -6.59
CA LYS A 60 -5.17 4.81 -5.56
C LYS A 60 -6.60 5.08 -5.09
N GLU A 61 -7.57 5.09 -6.02
CA GLU A 61 -8.97 5.36 -5.72
C GLU A 61 -9.57 4.33 -4.75
N ILE A 62 -9.37 3.03 -5.01
CA ILE A 62 -9.86 1.95 -4.15
C ILE A 62 -9.10 1.94 -2.82
N ALA A 63 -7.78 2.16 -2.85
CA ALA A 63 -6.96 2.19 -1.64
C ALA A 63 -7.29 3.33 -0.67
N GLN A 64 -7.93 4.40 -1.14
CA GLN A 64 -8.34 5.56 -0.35
C GLN A 64 -9.75 5.42 0.26
N ILE A 65 -10.47 4.32 0.03
CA ILE A 65 -11.81 4.09 0.62
C ILE A 65 -11.67 3.81 2.12
N ASP A 66 -12.09 4.70 3.01
CA ASP A 66 -11.91 4.54 4.46
C ASP A 66 -12.62 3.31 5.03
N ASP A 67 -13.82 3.01 4.56
CA ASP A 67 -14.58 1.84 5.00
C ASP A 67 -13.94 0.55 4.46
N TRP A 68 -13.52 -0.32 5.38
CA TRP A 68 -12.83 -1.55 5.02
C TRP A 68 -13.71 -2.52 4.23
N ASP A 69 -14.99 -2.64 4.59
CA ASP A 69 -15.89 -3.59 3.95
C ASP A 69 -16.22 -3.12 2.51
N GLU A 70 -16.43 -1.83 2.31
CA GLU A 70 -16.57 -1.20 0.99
C GLU A 70 -15.31 -1.38 0.14
N ARG A 71 -14.13 -1.15 0.72
CA ARG A 71 -12.84 -1.32 0.05
C ARG A 71 -12.66 -2.76 -0.45
N VAL A 72 -12.94 -3.75 0.41
CA VAL A 72 -12.82 -5.16 0.05
C VAL A 72 -13.80 -5.54 -1.05
N ALA A 73 -15.05 -5.05 -1.00
CA ALA A 73 -16.02 -5.28 -2.06
C ALA A 73 -15.51 -4.75 -3.40
N LYS A 74 -14.89 -3.56 -3.43
CA LYS A 74 -14.29 -2.97 -4.63
C LYS A 74 -13.05 -3.68 -5.14
N ILE A 75 -12.28 -4.33 -4.27
CA ILE A 75 -11.14 -5.18 -4.68
C ILE A 75 -11.61 -6.46 -5.37
N ALA A 76 -12.80 -6.96 -5.01
CA ALA A 76 -13.35 -8.22 -5.49
C ALA A 76 -14.19 -8.09 -6.79
N GLU A 77 -14.57 -6.88 -7.20
CA GLU A 77 -15.18 -6.58 -8.52
C GLU A 77 -14.16 -6.71 -9.67
#